data_AF-A0ABD3H9R1-F1
#
_entry.id   AF-A0ABD3H9R1-F1
#
_cell.length_a   1.000
_cell.length_b   1.000
_cell.length_c   1.000
_cell.angle_alpha   90.00
_cell.angle_beta   90.00
_cell.angle_gamma   90.00
#
_symmetry.space_group_name_H-M   'P 1'
#
loop_
_entity.id
_entity.type
_entity.pdbx_description
1 polymer ?
#
loop_
_entity_poly.entity_id
_entity_poly.type
_entity_poly.pdbx_seq_one_letter_code
_entity_poly.pdbx_strand_id
1 'polypeptide(L)'
;MFNAEKCGKRQVLIRPSSKVIIKFLSVMQRYGYIGEFELVDDHRAGKIVVELNGRLNKCGVISPRYNIGVAEIEDWTARLLPSRQFGHIVLTTSAGIMDHDEARRKNIGGKVFGFLLLIHLRADQHCKVAF
;
A
#
# COMPACT_ATOMS: atom_id res chain seq x y z
N MET A 1 -5.66 7.41 7.63
CA MET A 1 -6.34 6.97 6.39
C MET A 1 -7.49 6.02 6.68
N PHE A 2 -7.27 4.79 7.16
CA PHE A 2 -8.35 3.82 7.43
C PHE A 2 -9.55 4.39 8.23
N ASN A 3 -9.31 5.06 9.36
CA ASN A 3 -10.41 5.63 10.17
C ASN A 3 -11.21 6.72 9.43
N ALA A 4 -10.56 7.47 8.55
CA ALA A 4 -11.21 8.52 7.78
C ALA A 4 -12.03 7.94 6.63
N GLU A 5 -11.51 6.90 5.97
CA GLU A 5 -12.25 6.11 4.98
C GLU A 5 -13.50 5.49 5.59
N LYS A 6 -13.35 4.83 6.76
CA LYS A 6 -14.46 4.23 7.50
C LYS A 6 -15.50 5.28 7.94
N CYS A 7 -15.08 6.52 8.16
CA CYS A 7 -15.94 7.65 8.48
C CYS A 7 -16.57 8.30 7.22
N GLY A 8 -16.24 7.85 6.01
CA GLY A 8 -16.74 8.42 4.76
C GLY A 8 -16.16 9.79 4.40
N LYS A 9 -14.98 10.14 4.93
CA LYS A 9 -14.32 11.41 4.58
C LYS A 9 -13.68 11.31 3.20
N ARG A 10 -13.84 12.36 2.38
CA ARG A 10 -13.27 12.42 1.03
C ARG A 10 -11.77 12.73 0.98
N GLN A 11 -11.23 13.31 2.04
CA GLN A 11 -9.82 13.70 2.11
C GLN A 11 -9.24 13.53 3.51
N VAL A 12 -7.94 13.26 3.58
CA VAL A 12 -7.18 13.15 4.81
C VAL A 12 -5.93 14.00 4.75
N LEU A 13 -5.66 14.68 5.84
CA LEU A 13 -4.41 15.39 6.06
C LEU A 13 -3.49 14.55 6.95
N ILE A 14 -2.30 14.24 6.45
CA ILE A 14 -1.26 13.48 7.15
C ILE A 14 -0.13 14.42 7.55
N ARG A 15 0.26 14.35 8.83
CA ARG A 15 1.38 15.07 9.41
C ARG A 15 2.11 14.11 10.38
N PRO A 16 3.45 14.00 10.35
CA PRO A 16 4.43 14.67 9.49
C PRO A 16 4.56 14.04 8.08
N SER A 17 5.08 14.81 7.12
CA SER A 17 5.47 14.29 5.80
C SER A 17 6.84 13.61 5.87
N SER A 18 6.97 12.43 5.25
CA SER A 18 8.26 11.75 5.13
C SER A 18 8.42 11.09 3.76
N LYS A 19 9.66 10.97 3.29
CA LYS A 19 9.98 10.32 1.99
C LYS A 19 9.45 8.89 1.91
N VAL A 20 9.44 8.19 3.04
CA VAL A 20 8.91 6.82 3.16
C VAL A 20 7.39 6.80 2.96
N ILE A 21 6.66 7.72 3.60
CA ILE A 21 5.20 7.84 3.44
C ILE A 21 4.86 8.22 2.00
N ILE A 22 5.58 9.17 1.39
CA ILE A 22 5.35 9.58 0.00
C ILE A 22 5.51 8.40 -0.97
N LYS A 23 6.59 7.62 -0.83
CA LYS A 23 6.82 6.41 -1.64
C LYS A 23 5.74 5.35 -1.39
N PHE A 24 5.31 5.17 -0.15
CA PHE A 24 4.23 4.24 0.18
C PHE A 24 2.89 4.66 -0.45
N LEU A 25 2.54 5.95 -0.38
CA LEU A 25 1.36 6.50 -1.03
C LEU A 25 1.44 6.37 -2.55
N SER A 26 2.62 6.54 -3.14
CA SER A 26 2.83 6.33 -4.59
C SER A 26 2.51 4.90 -5.02
N VAL A 27 2.87 3.90 -4.19
CA VAL A 27 2.51 2.49 -4.43
C VAL A 27 1.00 2.30 -4.30
N MET A 28 0.38 2.88 -3.28
CA MET A 28 -1.09 2.84 -3.10
C MET A 28 -1.86 3.45 -4.27
N GLN A 29 -1.37 4.57 -4.80
CA GLN A 29 -1.96 5.27 -5.95
C GLN A 29 -1.84 4.44 -7.23
N ARG A 30 -0.69 3.81 -7.47
CA ARG A 30 -0.47 2.93 -8.65
C ARG A 30 -1.50 1.80 -8.74
N TYR A 31 -1.88 1.23 -7.61
CA TYR A 31 -2.90 0.18 -7.53
C TYR A 31 -4.34 0.71 -7.41
N GLY A 32 -4.53 2.04 -7.35
CA GLY A 32 -5.85 2.66 -7.31
C GLY A 32 -6.58 2.54 -5.96
N TYR A 33 -5.85 2.38 -4.84
CA TYR A 33 -6.43 2.40 -3.49
C TYR A 33 -6.84 3.81 -3.05
N ILE A 34 -6.04 4.79 -3.45
CA ILE A 34 -6.22 6.21 -3.15
C ILE A 34 -6.28 7.00 -4.45
N GLY A 35 -6.82 8.22 -4.38
CA GLY A 35 -6.77 9.16 -5.48
C GLY A 35 -5.42 9.89 -5.54
N GLU A 36 -5.47 11.14 -5.98
CA GLU A 36 -4.30 12.01 -5.98
C GLU A 36 -3.89 12.39 -4.56
N PHE A 37 -2.61 12.70 -4.38
CA PHE A 37 -2.11 13.26 -3.15
C PHE A 37 -1.18 14.44 -3.41
N GLU A 38 -1.26 15.43 -2.55
CA GLU A 38 -0.49 16.67 -2.66
C GLU A 38 0.41 16.87 -1.45
N LEU A 39 1.65 17.27 -1.71
CA LEU A 39 2.60 17.66 -0.66
C LEU A 39 2.51 19.18 -0.46
N VAL A 40 2.10 19.58 0.74
CA VAL A 40 2.08 20.98 1.17
C VAL A 40 3.26 21.22 2.10
N ASP A 41 4.15 22.13 1.73
CA ASP A 41 5.27 22.51 2.59
C ASP A 41 4.85 23.60 3.60
N ASP A 42 5.15 23.36 4.87
CA ASP A 42 4.83 24.25 5.99
C ASP A 42 6.11 24.78 6.65
N HIS A 43 7.28 24.63 6.00
CA HIS A 43 8.63 24.93 6.51
C HIS A 43 9.00 24.22 7.83
N ARG A 44 8.16 23.30 8.31
CA ARG A 44 8.38 22.47 9.50
C ARG A 44 8.58 21.01 9.09
N ALA A 45 7.51 20.23 9.12
CA ALA A 45 7.55 18.79 8.85
C ALA A 45 6.78 18.40 7.57
N GLY A 46 6.30 19.38 6.80
CA GLY A 46 5.41 19.17 5.66
C GLY A 46 4.06 18.53 6.04
N LYS A 47 3.13 18.57 5.11
CA LYS A 47 1.78 18.02 5.25
C LYS A 47 1.43 17.32 3.94
N ILE A 48 0.73 16.20 4.02
CA ILE A 48 0.26 15.50 2.81
C ILE A 48 -1.26 15.48 2.84
N VAL A 49 -1.87 16.02 1.80
CA VAL A 49 -3.32 15.90 1.56
C VAL A 49 -3.51 14.70 0.66
N VAL A 50 -4.34 13.74 1.06
CA VAL A 50 -4.64 12.52 0.30
C VAL A 50 -6.13 12.49 0.00
N GLU A 51 -6.47 12.32 -1.27
CA GLU A 51 -7.84 12.06 -1.70
C GLU A 51 -8.21 10.58 -1.54
N LEU A 52 -9.40 10.36 -1.01
CA LEU A 52 -9.92 9.05 -0.65
C LEU A 52 -11.07 8.65 -1.58
N ASN A 53 -10.93 7.47 -2.21
CA ASN A 53 -11.86 7.01 -3.24
C ASN A 53 -12.93 6.03 -2.73
N GLY A 54 -12.96 5.70 -1.42
CA GLY A 54 -13.92 4.75 -0.85
C GLY A 54 -13.56 3.27 -1.08
N ARG A 55 -12.39 2.97 -1.64
CA ARG A 55 -11.95 1.61 -2.01
C ARG A 55 -11.09 0.93 -0.94
N LEU A 56 -10.59 1.69 0.03
CA LEU A 56 -9.63 1.17 0.99
C LEU A 56 -10.36 0.39 2.10
N ASN A 57 -10.12 -0.93 2.19
CA ASN A 57 -10.70 -1.72 3.29
C ASN A 57 -9.88 -1.56 4.55
N LYS A 58 -8.59 -1.89 4.47
CA LYS A 58 -7.69 -1.84 5.61
C LYS A 58 -6.28 -1.56 5.12
N CYS A 59 -5.61 -0.60 5.75
CA CYS A 59 -4.18 -0.39 5.60
C CYS A 59 -3.54 -0.47 6.98
N GLY A 60 -2.39 -1.13 7.06
CA GLY A 60 -1.66 -1.26 8.31
C GLY A 60 -0.15 -1.34 8.09
N VAL A 61 0.60 -0.84 9.05
CA VAL A 61 2.05 -1.01 9.15
C VAL A 61 2.31 -2.21 10.05
N ILE A 62 3.30 -3.02 9.72
CA ILE A 62 3.70 -4.16 10.54
C ILE A 62 4.92 -3.76 11.38
N SER A 63 4.82 -3.99 12.68
CA SER A 63 5.88 -3.70 13.65
C SER A 63 6.04 -4.90 14.58
N PRO A 64 7.27 -5.44 14.76
CA PRO A 64 8.55 -5.03 14.17
C PRO A 64 8.64 -5.22 12.65
N ARG A 65 9.59 -4.54 11.99
CA ARG A 65 9.88 -4.73 10.56
C ARG A 65 10.73 -5.98 10.35
N TYR A 66 10.08 -7.13 10.21
CA TYR A 66 10.75 -8.42 9.99
C TYR A 66 11.50 -8.45 8.66
N ASN A 67 12.68 -9.08 8.66
CA ASN A 67 13.40 -9.42 7.43
C ASN A 67 12.67 -10.59 6.76
N ILE A 68 12.56 -10.53 5.44
CA ILE A 68 11.93 -11.55 4.59
C ILE A 68 12.88 -11.90 3.45
N GLY A 69 13.19 -13.19 3.32
CA GLY A 69 13.81 -13.75 2.12
C GLY A 69 12.81 -13.93 0.99
N VAL A 70 13.27 -14.07 -0.26
CA VAL A 70 12.37 -14.21 -1.42
C VAL A 70 11.43 -15.42 -1.29
N ALA A 71 11.93 -16.54 -0.77
CA ALA A 71 11.14 -17.75 -0.54
C ALA A 71 10.03 -17.55 0.50
N GLU A 72 10.26 -16.72 1.51
CA GLU A 72 9.32 -16.48 2.61
C GLU A 72 8.18 -15.52 2.23
N ILE A 73 8.29 -14.84 1.08
CA ILE A 73 7.26 -13.89 0.62
C ILE A 73 5.90 -14.58 0.52
N GLU A 74 5.84 -15.82 0.03
CA GLU A 74 4.57 -16.57 -0.09
C GLU A 74 3.93 -16.86 1.25
N ASP A 75 4.71 -17.31 2.22
CA ASP A 75 4.23 -17.62 3.57
C ASP A 75 3.67 -16.38 4.26
N TRP A 76 4.36 -15.23 4.13
CA TRP A 76 3.89 -13.96 4.65
C TRP A 76 2.63 -13.47 3.94
N THR A 77 2.52 -13.72 2.63
CA THR A 77 1.32 -13.40 1.84
C THR A 77 0.12 -14.19 2.34
N ALA A 78 0.27 -15.50 2.54
CA ALA A 78 -0.78 -16.37 3.05
C ALA A 78 -1.21 -16.03 4.49
N ARG A 79 -0.30 -15.51 5.32
CA ARG A 79 -0.60 -15.12 6.71
C ARG A 79 -1.32 -13.77 6.83
N LEU A 80 -0.95 -12.80 5.99
CA LEU A 80 -1.41 -11.42 6.11
C LEU A 80 -2.63 -11.12 5.23
N LEU A 81 -2.70 -11.71 4.04
CA LEU A 81 -3.77 -11.48 3.09
C LEU A 81 -4.80 -12.61 3.19
N PRO A 82 -6.11 -12.31 3.16
CA PRO A 82 -7.14 -13.34 3.18
C PRO A 82 -7.21 -14.16 1.88
N SER A 83 -6.65 -13.66 0.77
CA SER A 83 -6.53 -14.38 -0.50
C SER A 83 -5.35 -13.84 -1.32
N ARG A 84 -4.75 -14.68 -2.19
CA ARG A 84 -3.62 -14.32 -3.06
C ARG A 84 -3.92 -13.15 -4.01
N GLN A 85 -5.17 -13.02 -4.44
CA GLN A 85 -5.61 -11.92 -5.32
C GLN A 85 -6.10 -10.70 -4.51
N PHE A 86 -6.07 -10.78 -3.18
CA PHE A 86 -6.71 -9.80 -2.33
C PHE A 86 -5.68 -9.00 -1.52
N GLY A 87 -5.35 -7.83 -2.06
CA GLY A 87 -4.45 -6.90 -1.41
C GLY A 87 -3.00 -7.02 -1.84
N HIS A 88 -2.17 -6.11 -1.34
CA HIS A 88 -0.72 -6.14 -1.59
C HIS A 88 0.04 -5.96 -0.27
N ILE A 89 1.11 -6.72 -0.13
CA ILE A 89 2.11 -6.49 0.92
C ILE A 89 3.17 -5.58 0.34
N VAL A 90 3.54 -4.56 1.11
CA VAL A 90 4.60 -3.62 0.78
C VAL A 90 5.85 -3.96 1.55
N LEU A 91 6.96 -4.06 0.83
CA LEU A 91 8.28 -4.41 1.33
C LEU A 91 9.23 -3.23 1.11
N THR A 92 10.13 -3.04 2.07
CA THR A 92 11.30 -2.16 1.90
C THR A 92 12.47 -3.03 1.47
N THR A 93 12.88 -2.89 0.21
CA THR A 93 14.03 -3.59 -0.37
C THR A 93 15.20 -2.61 -0.57
N SER A 94 16.37 -3.13 -0.94
CA SER A 94 17.53 -2.31 -1.32
C SER A 94 17.25 -1.41 -2.54
N ALA A 95 16.38 -1.84 -3.45
CA ALA A 95 15.99 -1.08 -4.63
C ALA A 95 14.84 -0.08 -4.36
N GLY A 96 14.31 -0.03 -3.13
CA GLY A 96 13.25 0.88 -2.72
C GLY A 96 12.04 0.18 -2.12
N ILE A 97 10.96 0.96 -1.93
CA ILE A 97 9.68 0.47 -1.43
C ILE A 97 8.87 -0.03 -2.61
N MET A 98 8.47 -1.29 -2.58
CA MET A 98 7.73 -1.95 -3.65
C MET A 98 6.78 -3.00 -3.07
N ASP A 99 5.88 -3.51 -3.90
CA ASP A 99 5.00 -4.61 -3.56
C ASP A 99 5.72 -5.97 -3.63
N HIS A 100 5.10 -6.97 -3.02
CA HIS A 100 5.58 -8.34 -3.00
C HIS A 100 5.65 -9.01 -4.39
N ASP A 101 4.83 -8.62 -5.37
CA ASP A 101 4.87 -9.20 -6.72
C ASP A 101 6.04 -8.63 -7.52
N GLU A 102 6.32 -7.34 -7.40
CA GLU A 102 7.51 -6.68 -7.95
C GLU A 102 8.79 -7.20 -7.29
N ALA A 103 8.79 -7.39 -5.97
CA ALA A 103 9.91 -7.99 -5.24
C ALA A 103 10.22 -9.41 -5.72
N ARG A 104 9.20 -10.23 -5.95
CA ARG A 104 9.35 -11.59 -6.49
C ARG A 104 9.88 -11.57 -7.92
N ARG A 105 9.33 -10.71 -8.80
CA ARG A 105 9.79 -10.57 -10.19
C ARG A 105 11.26 -10.17 -10.28
N LYS A 106 11.72 -9.32 -9.36
CA LYS A 106 13.12 -8.89 -9.28
C LYS A 106 14.01 -9.86 -8.51
N ASN A 107 13.43 -10.87 -7.86
CA ASN A 107 14.12 -11.81 -6.98
C ASN A 107 14.89 -11.10 -5.84
N ILE A 108 14.25 -10.11 -5.21
CA ILE A 108 14.84 -9.28 -4.14
C ILE A 108 14.01 -9.43 -2.86
N GLY A 109 14.67 -9.78 -1.76
CA GLY A 109 14.08 -9.79 -0.42
C GLY A 109 14.13 -8.41 0.25
N GLY A 110 13.66 -8.31 1.48
CA GLY A 110 13.68 -7.03 2.17
C GLY A 110 13.11 -7.10 3.57
N LYS A 111 12.52 -5.99 4.01
CA LYS A 111 11.81 -5.89 5.29
C LYS A 111 10.33 -5.67 5.04
N VAL A 112 9.48 -6.33 5.82
CA VAL A 112 8.05 -6.04 5.83
C VAL A 112 7.84 -4.60 6.27
N PHE A 113 7.09 -3.86 5.47
CA PHE A 113 6.67 -2.52 5.83
C PHE A 113 5.21 -2.50 6.27
N GLY A 114 4.31 -3.05 5.45
CA GLY A 114 2.88 -3.04 5.75
C GLY A 114 2.05 -3.80 4.72
N PHE A 115 0.74 -3.76 4.91
CA PHE A 115 -0.22 -4.42 4.04
C PHE A 115 -1.38 -3.49 3.68
N LEU A 116 -1.97 -3.74 2.52
CA LEU A 116 -3.08 -3.00 1.93
C LEU A 116 -4.15 -4.00 1.49
N LEU A 117 -5.39 -3.81 1.96
CA LEU A 117 -6.55 -4.61 1.59
C LEU A 117 -7.56 -3.73 0.87
N LEU A 118 -8.06 -4.21 -0.27
CA LEU A 118 -9.08 -3.52 -1.08
C LEU A 118 -10.47 -3.97 -0.62
N ILE A 119 -11.49 -3.11 -0.68
CA ILE A 119 -12.89 -3.55 -0.58
C ILE A 119 -13.29 -4.08 -1.95
N HIS A 120 -13.69 -5.35 -2.05
CA HIS A 120 -14.32 -5.81 -3.28
C HIS A 120 -15.77 -5.31 -3.33
N LEU A 121 -15.98 -4.18 -4.03
CA LEU A 121 -17.26 -3.89 -4.68
C LEU A 121 -16.94 -3.39 -6.10
N ARG A 122 -17.22 -4.29 -7.05
CA ARG A 122 -17.02 -4.24 -8.52
C ARG A 122 -15.68 -4.78 -9.04
N ALA A 123 -15.78 -6.04 -9.49
CA ALA A 123 -15.26 -6.40 -10.81
C ALA A 123 -15.69 -5.34 -11.85
N ASP A 124 -14.71 -4.85 -12.62
CA ASP A 124 -14.74 -4.01 -13.83
C ASP A 124 -13.57 -3.01 -13.66
N GLN A 125 -12.37 -3.24 -14.19
CA GLN A 125 -12.04 -3.57 -15.58
C GLN A 125 -10.76 -4.43 -15.65
N HIS A 126 -10.67 -5.27 -16.68
CA HIS A 126 -9.61 -6.24 -16.99
C HIS A 126 -9.72 -7.66 -16.39
N CYS A 127 -10.94 -8.20 -16.30
CA CYS A 127 -11.12 -9.54 -16.85
C CYS A 127 -10.96 -9.47 -18.38
N LYS A 128 -9.72 -9.41 -18.86
CA LYS A 128 -9.42 -9.95 -20.18
C LYS A 128 -9.51 -11.46 -20.01
N VAL A 129 -10.65 -11.98 -20.43
CA VAL A 129 -10.80 -13.34 -20.93
C VAL A 129 -9.53 -13.65 -21.74
N ALA A 130 -8.71 -14.54 -21.23
CA ALA A 130 -7.69 -15.22 -22.00
C ALA A 130 -8.17 -16.66 -22.10
N PHE A 131 -8.69 -16.96 -23.29
CA PHE A 131 -9.04 -18.23 -23.93
C PHE A 131 -8.99 -19.51 -23.08
#